data_AF-X1HKQ8-F1
#
_entry.id   AF-X1HKQ8-F1
#
_cell.length_a   1.000
_cell.length_b   1.000
_cell.length_c   1.000
_cell.angle_alpha   90.00
_cell.angle_beta   90.00
_cell.angle_gamma   90.00
#
_symmetry.space_group_name_H-M   'P 1'
#
loop_
_entity.id
_entity.type
_entity.pdbx_description
1 polymer ?
#
loop_
_entity_poly.entity_id
_entity_poly.type
_entity_poly.pdbx_seq_one_letter_code
_entity_poly.pdbx_strand_id
1 'polypeptide(L)' 'MKHIEGKFKGVKDLNIYYQAWIPNTPKAVIQLVHGGFEHSGRYQNVVNELIPESFAIYAN' A
#
# COMPACT_ATOMS: atom_id res chain seq x y z
N MET A 1 9.21 4.42 9.79
CA MET A 1 8.21 4.05 8.76
C MET A 1 7.66 5.34 8.18
N LYS A 2 7.71 5.47 6.85
CA LYS A 2 7.09 6.57 6.12
C LYS A 2 5.74 6.09 5.60
N HIS A 3 4.66 6.78 5.95
CA HIS A 3 3.34 6.59 5.34
C HIS A 3 3.14 7.68 4.29
N ILE A 4 2.74 7.29 3.08
CA ILE A 4 2.44 8.21 1.99
C ILE A 4 1.11 7.85 1.36
N GLU A 5 0.49 8.85 0.75
CA GLU A 5 -0.74 8.71 -0.02
C GLU A 5 -0.58 9.44 -1.35
N GLY A 6 -1.29 8.97 -2.36
CA GLY A 6 -1.22 9.58 -3.68
C GLY A 6 -2.29 9.07 -4.63
N LYS A 7 -2.18 9.54 -5.87
CA LYS A 7 -2.98 9.05 -6.98
C LYS A 7 -2.06 8.78 -8.17
N PHE A 8 -2.35 7.71 -8.92
CA PHE A 8 -1.71 7.45 -10.20
C PHE A 8 -2.76 7.27 -11.30
N LYS A 9 -2.32 7.39 -12.56
CA LYS A 9 -3.16 7.17 -13.72
C LYS A 9 -3.21 5.69 -14.07
N GLY A 10 -4.39 5.09 -13.90
CA GLY A 10 -4.70 3.75 -14.36
C GLY A 10 -5.20 3.72 -15.80
N VAL A 11 -5.81 2.60 -16.18
CA VAL A 11 -6.43 2.42 -17.50
C VAL A 11 -7.48 3.51 -17.74
N LYS A 12 -7.50 4.07 -18.96
CA LYS A 12 -8.38 5.19 -19.36
C LYS A 12 -8.23 6.44 -18.48
N ASP A 13 -7.01 6.75 -18.04
CA ASP A 13 -6.66 7.92 -17.24
C ASP A 13 -7.40 8.05 -15.90
N LEU A 14 -7.95 6.94 -15.41
CA LEU A 14 -8.63 6.88 -14.13
C LEU A 14 -7.63 7.21 -13.01
N ASN A 15 -7.97 8.18 -12.16
CA ASN A 15 -7.18 8.47 -10.97
C ASN A 15 -7.42 7.38 -9.91
N ILE A 16 -6.46 6.50 -9.72
CA ILE A 16 -6.50 5.46 -8.69
C ILE A 16 -5.78 6.00 -7.46
N TYR A 17 -6.49 6.05 -6.34
CA TYR A 17 -5.92 6.37 -5.04
C TYR A 17 -5.08 5.20 -4.52
N TYR A 18 -3.98 5.48 -3.85
CA TYR A 18 -3.20 4.47 -3.15
C TYR A 18 -2.62 5.02 -1.85
N GLN A 19 -2.29 4.10 -0.95
CA GLN A 19 -1.47 4.35 0.23
C GLN A 19 -0.22 3.48 0.16
N ALA A 20 0.86 3.92 0.81
CA ALA A 20 2.02 3.07 1.00
C ALA A 20 2.66 3.28 2.37
N TRP A 21 3.15 2.19 2.94
CA TRP A 21 3.92 2.15 4.18
C TRP A 21 5.31 1.62 3.86
N ILE A 22 6.33 2.43 4.16
CA ILE A 22 7.70 2.19 3.68
C ILE A 22 8.64 2.15 4.90
N PRO A 23 9.34 1.02 5.15
CA PRO A 23 10.39 0.95 6.16
C PRO A 23 11.64 1.70 5.69
N ASN A 24 12.62 1.91 6.58
CA ASN A 24 13.82 2.67 6.23
C ASN A 24 14.66 1.97 5.14
N THR A 25 14.76 0.64 5.20
CA THR A 25 15.49 -0.19 4.24
C THR A 25 14.60 -1.35 3.77
N PRO A 26 13.80 -1.17 2.71
CA PRO A 26 12.91 -2.23 2.23
C PRO A 26 13.69 -3.41 1.64
N LYS A 27 13.39 -4.63 2.06
CA LYS A 27 13.96 -5.87 1.48
C LYS A 27 13.19 -6.35 0.25
N ALA A 28 11.90 -6.03 0.17
CA ALA A 28 11.03 -6.26 -0.98
C ALA A 28 9.79 -5.35 -0.91
N VAL A 29 9.03 -5.30 -2.01
CA VAL A 29 7.76 -4.58 -2.13
C VAL A 29 6.62 -5.59 -2.24
N ILE A 30 5.53 -5.32 -1.51
CA ILE A 30 4.27 -6.06 -1.60
C ILE A 30 3.20 -5.11 -2.16
N GLN A 31 2.62 -5.50 -3.29
CA GLN A 31 1.42 -4.85 -3.82
C GLN A 31 0.19 -5.52 -3.21
N LEU A 32 -0.54 -4.78 -2.38
CA LEU A 32 -1.78 -5.23 -1.78
C LEU A 32 -2.96 -4.73 -2.64
N VAL A 33 -3.81 -5.65 -3.06
CA VAL A 33 -5.05 -5.36 -3.80
C VAL A 33 -6.21 -5.77 -2.90
N HIS A 34 -7.08 -4.82 -2.56
CA HIS A 34 -8.20 -5.09 -1.66
C HIS A 34 -9.33 -5.89 -2.34
N GLY A 35 -10.23 -6.46 -1.54
CA GLY A 35 -11.44 -7.13 -2.03
C GLY A 35 -12.53 -6.17 -2.52
N GLY A 36 -13.59 -6.72 -3.12
CA GLY A 36 -14.76 -5.93 -3.52
C GLY A 36 -15.44 -5.25 -2.32
N PHE A 37 -15.91 -4.02 -2.50
CA PHE A 37 -16.54 -3.18 -1.46
C PHE A 37 -15.63 -2.81 -0.27
N GLU A 38 -14.31 -2.94 -0.43
CA GLU A 38 -13.32 -2.53 0.57
C GLU A 38 -12.47 -1.35 0.09
N HIS A 39 -11.42 -1.01 0.84
CA HIS A 39 -10.41 -0.02 0.48
C HIS A 39 -9.10 -0.29 1.24
N SER A 40 -7.98 0.27 0.75
CA SER A 40 -6.61 0.07 1.26
C SER A 40 -6.47 0.29 2.78
N GLY A 41 -7.15 1.30 3.33
CA GLY A 41 -7.11 1.59 4.77
C GLY A 41 -7.64 0.49 5.70
N ARG A 42 -8.32 -0.56 5.20
CA ARG A 42 -8.80 -1.68 6.03
C ARG A 42 -7.71 -2.69 6.39
N TYR A 43 -6.55 -2.63 5.75
CA TYR A 43 -5.51 -3.66 5.84
C TYR A 43 -4.38 -3.30 6.83
N GLN A 44 -4.66 -2.47 7.83
CA GLN A 44 -3.65 -2.06 8.82
C GLN A 44 -3.08 -3.26 9.60
N ASN A 45 -3.84 -4.34 9.75
CA ASN A 45 -3.35 -5.60 10.32
C ASN A 45 -2.19 -6.18 9.51
N VAL A 46 -2.27 -6.17 8.17
CA VAL A 46 -1.19 -6.64 7.27
C VAL A 46 0.01 -5.69 7.34
N VAL A 47 -0.23 -4.38 7.35
CA VAL A 47 0.80 -3.35 7.49
C VAL A 47 1.60 -3.52 8.77
N ASN A 48 0.90 -3.68 9.90
CA ASN A 48 1.52 -3.80 11.21
C ASN A 48 2.38 -5.05 11.34
N GLU A 49 2.02 -6.13 10.65
CA GLU A 49 2.77 -7.38 10.67
C GLU A 49 4.03 -7.32 9.78
N LEU A 50 3.93 -6.76 8.57
CA LEU A 50 4.99 -6.89 7.56
C LEU A 50 5.98 -5.72 7.52
N ILE A 51 5.62 -4.55 8.05
CA ILE A 51 6.54 -3.41 8.15
C ILE A 51 7.74 -3.70 9.09
N PRO A 52 7.56 -4.31 10.29
CA PRO A 52 8.68 -4.72 11.14
C PRO A 52 9.65 -5.67 10.41
N GLU A 53 9.11 -6.53 9.56
CA GLU A 53 9.88 -7.45 8.71
C GLU A 53 10.57 -6.77 7.51
N SER A 54 10.51 -5.44 7.43
CA SER A 54 11.15 -4.60 6.40
C SER A 54 10.59 -4.81 4.98
N PHE A 55 9.32 -5.19 4.85
CA PHE A 55 8.60 -5.11 3.57
C PHE A 55 7.98 -3.73 3.40
N ALA A 56 8.12 -3.13 2.21
CA ALA A 56 7.32 -1.98 1.82
C ALA A 56 5.96 -2.44 1.29
N ILE A 57 4.87 -1.80 1.68
CA ILE A 57 3.52 -2.15 1.23
C ILE A 57 2.95 -0.98 0.44
N TYR A 58 2.49 -1.26 -0.77
CA TYR A 58 1.70 -0.34 -1.59
C TYR A 58 0.30 -0.95 -1.74
N ALA A 59 -0.73 -0.17 -1.42
CA ALA A 59 -2.11 -0.63 -1.44
C ALA A 59 -2.98 0.36 -2.22
N ASN A 60 -3.59 -0.13 -3.29
CA ASN A 60 -4.54 0.61 -4.12
C ASN A 60 -5.94 0.01 -4.01
#